data_AF-A0A519W3U3-F1
#
_entry.id   AF-A0A519W3U3-F1
#
_cell.length_a   1.000
_cell.length_b   1.000
_cell.length_c   1.000
_cell.angle_alpha   90.00
_cell.angle_beta   90.00
_cell.angle_gamma   90.00
#
_symmetry.space_group_name_H-M   'P 1'
#
loop_
_entity.id
_entity.type
_entity.pdbx_description
1 polymer ?
#
loop_
_entity_poly.entity_id
_entity_poly.type
_entity_poly.pdbx_seq_one_letter_code
_entity_poly.pdbx_strand_id
1 'polypeptide(L)'
;MINKCSTILICLIVFAFCKSNAQPYILQSVGLAKPFRLNLYFGDQGKGAFVKYVGQTGNIALRIKSYKRDTSGRSDGQPDDETFIWDEMIDGKVNGTYTLMHNINAVEKASYWRKKDAKKFNLVQLEGKGALENDRYLLHGALISFNHFDHHKLSIQYADGKLFNTLLPA
;
A
#
# COMPACT_ATOMS: atom_id res chain seq x y z
N MET A 1 -9.75 -5.17 44.44
CA MET A 1 -10.85 -5.49 43.51
C MET A 1 -10.82 -4.48 42.38
N ILE A 2 -10.29 -4.85 41.21
CA ILE A 2 -10.28 -3.98 40.04
C ILE A 2 -11.72 -3.96 39.50
N ASN A 3 -12.37 -2.80 39.56
CA ASN A 3 -13.76 -2.64 39.12
C ASN A 3 -13.87 -2.99 37.63
N LYS A 4 -14.82 -3.87 37.27
CA LYS A 4 -15.05 -4.35 35.89
C LYS A 4 -15.25 -3.22 34.87
N CYS A 5 -15.71 -2.03 35.29
CA CYS A 5 -15.77 -0.84 34.44
C CYS A 5 -14.40 -0.28 34.03
N SER A 6 -13.37 -0.42 34.88
CA SER A 6 -12.03 0.12 34.60
C SER A 6 -11.30 -0.67 33.52
N THR A 7 -11.59 -1.98 33.39
CA THR A 7 -10.98 -2.84 32.38
C THR A 7 -11.54 -2.57 30.98
N ILE A 8 -12.83 -2.24 30.88
CA ILE A 8 -13.49 -1.90 29.60
C ILE A 8 -12.96 -0.57 29.05
N LEU A 9 -12.71 0.41 29.92
CA LEU A 9 -12.18 1.72 29.54
C LEU A 9 -10.74 1.64 28.99
N ILE A 10 -9.91 0.75 29.55
CA ILE A 10 -8.53 0.53 29.08
C ILE A 10 -8.53 -0.14 27.69
N CYS A 11 -9.42 -1.10 27.44
CA CYS A 11 -9.54 -1.73 26.11
C CYS A 11 -9.95 -0.73 25.01
N LEU A 12 -10.82 0.24 25.31
CA LEU A 12 -11.26 1.26 24.35
C LEU A 12 -10.16 2.25 23.96
N ILE A 13 -9.23 2.55 24.88
CA ILE A 13 -8.11 3.47 24.62
C ILE A 13 -7.05 2.81 23.72
N VAL A 14 -6.85 1.50 23.81
CA VAL A 14 -5.88 0.76 22.97
C VAL A 14 -6.29 0.74 21.49
N PHE A 15 -7.59 0.69 21.19
CA PHE A 15 -8.08 0.76 19.80
C PHE A 15 -7.97 2.15 19.16
N ALA A 16 -7.89 3.22 19.95
CA ALA A 16 -7.87 4.59 19.44
C ALA A 16 -6.52 5.04 18.84
N PHE A 17 -5.44 4.27 19.05
CA PHE A 17 -4.09 4.64 18.60
C PHE A 17 -3.57 3.86 17.39
N CYS A 18 -4.38 3.01 16.76
CA CYS A 18 -4.02 2.41 15.48
C CYS A 18 -4.16 3.44 14.36
N LYS A 19 -3.18 4.34 14.24
CA LYS A 19 -2.95 5.08 13.00
C LYS A 19 -2.43 4.09 11.96
N SER A 20 -3.34 3.38 11.29
CA SER A 20 -2.97 2.70 10.05
C SER A 20 -2.67 3.78 9.03
N ASN A 21 -1.47 3.76 8.44
CA ASN A 21 -1.23 4.56 7.24
C ASN A 21 -2.25 4.14 6.19
N ALA A 22 -3.18 5.05 5.89
CA ALA A 22 -4.23 4.82 4.91
C ALA A 22 -3.55 4.61 3.56
N GLN A 23 -3.61 3.39 3.06
CA GLN A 23 -3.30 3.11 1.68
C GLN A 23 -4.41 3.68 0.79
N PRO A 24 -4.11 3.99 -0.48
CA PRO A 24 -2.81 3.90 -1.15
C PRO A 24 -1.82 5.00 -0.76
N TYR A 25 -0.53 4.74 -0.96
CA TYR A 25 0.49 5.80 -0.99
C TYR A 25 0.43 6.56 -2.31
N ILE A 26 0.16 7.86 -2.24
CA ILE A 26 0.21 8.77 -3.39
C ILE A 26 1.65 9.26 -3.54
N LEU A 27 2.32 8.86 -4.62
CA LEU A 27 3.73 9.13 -4.86
C LEU A 27 3.92 10.01 -6.11
N GLN A 28 4.88 10.92 -6.06
CA GLN A 28 5.28 11.77 -7.19
C GLN A 28 6.79 11.69 -7.44
N SER A 29 7.21 11.60 -8.70
CA SER A 29 8.62 11.68 -9.08
C SER A 29 9.18 13.09 -8.88
N VAL A 30 10.43 13.20 -8.42
CA VAL A 30 11.14 14.48 -8.29
C VAL A 30 12.30 14.61 -9.28
N GLY A 31 12.70 15.85 -9.58
CA GLY A 31 13.85 16.14 -10.45
C GLY A 31 13.57 16.03 -11.96
N LEU A 32 12.31 15.88 -12.37
CA LEU A 32 11.91 15.89 -13.78
C LEU A 32 11.23 17.21 -14.15
N ALA A 33 11.45 17.70 -15.37
CA ALA A 33 10.72 18.84 -15.93
C ALA A 33 9.20 18.59 -15.98
N LYS A 34 8.80 17.33 -16.15
CA LYS A 34 7.41 16.87 -16.03
C LYS A 34 7.34 15.69 -15.06
N PRO A 35 6.98 15.92 -13.79
CA PRO A 35 6.77 14.85 -12.82
C PRO A 35 5.64 13.90 -13.23
N PHE A 36 5.80 12.61 -12.93
CA PHE A 36 4.69 11.65 -12.97
C PHE A 36 4.21 11.34 -11.55
N ARG A 37 2.93 10.95 -11.44
CA ARG A 37 2.30 10.56 -10.19
C ARG A 37 1.73 9.15 -10.30
N LEU A 38 1.71 8.43 -9.18
CA LEU A 38 1.12 7.11 -9.09
C LEU A 38 0.57 6.85 -7.69
N ASN A 39 -0.41 5.96 -7.62
CA ASN A 39 -0.89 5.38 -6.38
C ASN A 39 -0.29 3.98 -6.23
N LEU A 40 0.31 3.70 -5.08
CA LEU A 40 0.89 2.40 -4.73
C LEU A 40 0.00 1.72 -3.68
N TYR A 41 -0.49 0.52 -4.00
CA TYR A 41 -1.33 -0.32 -3.16
C TYR A 41 -0.59 -1.61 -2.83
N PHE A 42 -0.66 -2.11 -1.59
CA PHE A 42 -0.06 -3.38 -1.20
C PHE A 42 -0.61 -3.93 0.12
N GLY A 43 -0.79 -5.24 0.22
CA GLY A 43 -1.22 -5.89 1.46
C GLY A 43 -0.08 -6.13 2.44
N ASP A 44 -0.40 -6.90 3.48
CA ASP A 44 0.56 -7.33 4.48
C ASP A 44 1.86 -7.87 3.84
N GLN A 45 3.01 -7.44 4.37
CA GLN A 45 4.35 -7.77 3.88
C GLN A 45 4.57 -7.47 2.37
N GLY A 46 3.78 -6.57 1.80
CA GLY A 46 3.89 -6.15 0.40
C GLY A 46 3.23 -7.09 -0.60
N LYS A 47 2.34 -7.99 -0.16
CA LYS A 47 1.63 -8.93 -1.05
C LYS A 47 0.52 -8.23 -1.84
N GLY A 48 0.07 -8.83 -2.94
CA GLY A 48 -1.06 -8.30 -3.72
C GLY A 48 -0.86 -6.88 -4.25
N ALA A 49 0.40 -6.46 -4.42
CA ALA A 49 0.75 -5.09 -4.71
C ALA A 49 0.55 -4.72 -6.18
N PHE A 50 0.20 -3.46 -6.42
CA PHE A 50 0.13 -2.89 -7.77
C PHE A 50 0.32 -1.37 -7.72
N VAL A 51 0.66 -0.77 -8.86
CA VAL A 51 0.66 0.68 -9.05
C VAL A 51 -0.38 1.09 -10.06
N LYS A 52 -0.93 2.29 -9.89
CA LYS A 52 -1.79 2.95 -10.86
C LYS A 52 -1.25 4.35 -11.13
N TYR A 53 -0.78 4.59 -12.34
CA TYR A 53 -0.32 5.91 -12.77
C TYR A 53 -1.50 6.86 -12.95
N VAL A 54 -1.33 8.10 -12.51
CA VAL A 54 -2.33 9.15 -12.74
C VAL A 54 -2.46 9.39 -14.24
N GLY A 55 -3.71 9.37 -14.74
CA GLY A 55 -4.01 9.49 -16.17
C GLY A 55 -3.98 8.16 -16.94
N GLN A 56 -3.64 7.04 -16.30
CA GLN A 56 -3.76 5.71 -16.89
C GLN A 56 -4.98 4.96 -16.33
N THR A 57 -5.59 4.13 -17.17
CA THR A 57 -6.75 3.31 -16.81
C THR A 57 -6.34 1.97 -16.19
N GLY A 58 -5.18 1.42 -16.57
CA GLY A 58 -4.70 0.11 -16.15
C GLY A 58 -3.92 0.13 -14.82
N ASN A 59 -3.97 -0.99 -14.12
CA ASN A 59 -3.11 -1.30 -12.98
C ASN A 59 -1.88 -2.08 -13.47
N ILE A 60 -0.72 -1.83 -12.89
CA ILE A 60 0.50 -2.59 -13.17
C ILE A 60 0.84 -3.44 -11.95
N ALA A 61 0.87 -4.74 -12.15
CA ALA A 61 1.15 -5.72 -11.11
C ALA A 61 2.56 -5.57 -10.55
N LEU A 62 2.70 -5.66 -9.24
CA LEU A 62 3.98 -5.70 -8.55
C LEU A 62 4.19 -7.08 -7.92
N ARG A 63 5.35 -7.68 -8.17
CA ARG A 63 5.78 -8.93 -7.54
C ARG A 63 6.76 -8.62 -6.43
N ILE A 64 6.47 -9.03 -5.20
CA ILE A 64 7.38 -8.85 -4.07
C ILE A 64 8.68 -9.60 -4.32
N LYS A 65 9.80 -8.89 -4.18
CA LYS A 65 11.16 -9.43 -4.31
C LYS A 65 11.83 -9.55 -2.94
N SER A 66 11.62 -8.56 -2.07
CA SER A 66 12.14 -8.56 -0.71
C SER A 66 11.23 -7.74 0.19
N TYR A 67 11.07 -8.23 1.41
CA TYR A 67 10.47 -7.51 2.53
C TYR A 67 11.39 -7.65 3.74
N LYS A 68 11.66 -6.55 4.43
CA LYS A 68 12.44 -6.52 5.67
C LYS A 68 11.75 -5.63 6.66
N ARG A 69 11.63 -6.11 7.90
CA ARG A 69 11.24 -5.33 9.07
C ARG A 69 12.48 -5.20 9.95
N ASP A 70 12.91 -3.98 10.19
CA ASP A 70 13.95 -3.69 11.16
C ASP A 70 13.27 -3.40 12.49
N THR A 71 13.69 -4.11 13.55
CA THR A 71 13.25 -3.91 14.93
C THR A 71 14.41 -3.56 15.87
N SER A 72 15.64 -3.46 15.34
CA SER A 72 16.88 -3.20 16.09
C SER A 72 17.05 -1.73 16.47
N GLY A 73 17.67 -1.45 17.63
CA GLY A 73 17.98 -0.07 18.08
C GLY A 73 16.82 0.72 18.68
N ARG A 74 15.67 0.08 18.93
CA ARG A 74 14.44 0.74 19.38
C ARG A 74 14.24 0.49 20.87
N SER A 75 14.58 1.46 21.71
CA SER A 75 14.10 1.53 23.09
C SER A 75 12.56 1.60 23.09
N ASP A 76 11.91 1.06 24.13
CA ASP A 76 10.44 0.95 24.26
C ASP A 76 9.69 2.16 23.67
N GLY A 77 9.05 1.98 22.50
CA GLY A 77 8.13 2.94 21.90
C GLY A 77 8.48 3.54 20.53
N GLN A 78 9.65 3.26 19.94
CA GLN A 78 9.94 3.68 18.56
C GLN A 78 9.32 2.73 17.52
N PRO A 79 8.77 3.26 16.41
CA PRO A 79 8.11 2.44 15.39
C PRO A 79 9.09 1.63 14.55
N ASP A 80 8.66 0.44 14.13
CA ASP A 80 9.41 -0.42 13.21
C ASP A 80 9.53 0.24 11.83
N ASP A 81 10.68 0.07 11.19
CA ASP A 81 10.87 0.44 9.79
C ASP A 81 10.67 -0.78 8.90
N GLU A 82 9.82 -0.63 7.90
CA GLU A 82 9.54 -1.66 6.92
C GLU A 82 10.09 -1.23 5.57
N THR A 83 10.85 -2.12 4.93
CA THR A 83 11.42 -1.93 3.60
C THR A 83 10.89 -2.98 2.65
N PHE A 84 10.37 -2.53 1.51
CA PHE A 84 9.80 -3.34 0.46
C PHE A 84 10.54 -3.11 -0.85
N ILE A 85 10.75 -4.20 -1.59
CA ILE A 85 11.28 -4.18 -2.95
C ILE A 85 10.34 -5.01 -3.82
N TRP A 86 9.81 -4.40 -4.87
CA TRP A 86 8.95 -5.07 -5.84
C TRP A 86 9.52 -5.00 -7.25
N ASP A 87 9.34 -6.07 -8.02
CA ASP A 87 9.47 -6.04 -9.47
C ASP A 87 8.15 -5.55 -10.09
N GLU A 88 8.24 -4.56 -10.97
CA GLU A 88 7.14 -4.16 -11.84
C GLU A 88 7.01 -5.16 -12.99
N MET A 89 5.82 -5.77 -13.13
CA MET A 89 5.57 -6.84 -14.10
C MET A 89 4.68 -6.33 -15.24
N ILE A 90 5.20 -6.42 -16.48
CA ILE A 90 4.44 -6.15 -17.72
C ILE A 90 4.66 -7.33 -18.66
N ASP A 91 3.57 -7.93 -19.16
CA ASP A 91 3.59 -9.12 -20.03
C ASP A 91 4.49 -10.25 -19.50
N GLY A 92 4.43 -10.50 -18.18
CA GLY A 92 5.22 -11.53 -17.50
C GLY A 92 6.71 -11.21 -17.34
N LYS A 93 7.18 -10.03 -17.78
CA LYS A 93 8.58 -9.61 -17.69
C LYS A 93 8.76 -8.49 -16.67
N VAL A 94 9.92 -8.49 -16.01
CA VAL A 94 10.33 -7.38 -15.12
C VAL A 94 10.65 -6.15 -15.98
N ASN A 95 9.91 -5.06 -15.75
CA ASN A 95 10.04 -3.78 -16.44
C ASN A 95 10.70 -2.68 -15.58
N GLY A 96 10.73 -2.89 -14.26
CA GLY A 96 11.37 -1.99 -13.31
C GLY A 96 11.31 -2.55 -11.90
N THR A 97 11.83 -1.78 -10.95
CA THR A 97 11.86 -2.16 -9.54
C THR A 97 11.48 -0.98 -8.67
N TYR A 98 10.49 -1.17 -7.80
CA TYR A 98 10.13 -0.21 -6.77
C TYR A 98 10.86 -0.51 -5.47
N THR A 99 11.21 0.54 -4.74
CA THR A 99 11.68 0.46 -3.35
C THR A 99 10.89 1.43 -2.52
N LEU A 100 10.33 0.96 -1.41
CA LEU A 100 9.63 1.76 -0.42
C LEU A 100 10.18 1.42 0.97
N MET A 101 10.51 2.44 1.74
CA MET A 101 10.81 2.35 3.16
C MET A 101 9.88 3.30 3.90
N HIS A 102 9.18 2.79 4.90
CA HIS A 102 8.25 3.55 5.71
C HIS A 102 8.21 3.02 7.14
N ASN A 103 7.70 3.84 8.04
CA ASN A 103 7.29 3.43 9.37
C ASN A 103 5.86 3.89 9.65
N ILE A 104 5.40 3.75 10.89
CA ILE A 104 4.04 4.17 11.29
C ILE A 104 3.80 5.67 11.03
N ASN A 105 4.83 6.50 10.95
CA ASN A 105 4.67 7.94 10.82
C ASN A 105 4.65 8.41 9.37
N ALA A 106 5.51 7.87 8.51
CA ALA A 106 5.66 8.36 7.14
C ALA A 106 6.44 7.39 6.23
N VAL A 107 6.39 7.69 4.92
CA VAL A 107 7.36 7.16 3.95
C VAL A 107 8.68 7.91 4.10
N GLU A 108 9.75 7.18 4.43
CA GLU A 108 11.10 7.74 4.55
C GLU A 108 11.83 7.77 3.20
N LYS A 109 11.61 6.75 2.37
CA LYS A 109 12.26 6.62 1.08
C LYS A 109 11.37 5.90 0.08
N ALA A 110 11.21 6.49 -1.09
CA ALA A 110 10.57 5.82 -2.22
C ALA A 110 11.37 6.04 -3.50
N SER A 111 11.51 4.99 -4.32
CA SER A 111 12.15 5.12 -5.63
C SER A 111 11.65 4.08 -6.61
N TYR A 112 11.78 4.39 -7.91
CA TYR A 112 11.53 3.48 -9.01
C TYR A 112 12.76 3.42 -9.91
N TRP A 113 13.28 2.23 -10.14
CA TRP A 113 14.31 1.97 -11.14
C TRP A 113 13.66 1.37 -12.38
N ARG A 114 13.79 2.05 -13.51
CA ARG A 114 13.20 1.62 -14.78
C ARG A 114 14.22 0.83 -15.59
N LYS A 115 13.84 -0.38 -16.02
CA LYS A 115 14.77 -1.30 -16.69
C LYS A 115 15.16 -0.84 -18.09
N LYS A 116 14.21 -0.31 -18.87
CA LYS A 116 14.42 -0.01 -20.30
C LYS A 116 15.57 0.96 -20.58
N ASP A 117 15.84 1.87 -19.65
CA ASP A 117 16.87 2.91 -19.77
C ASP A 117 17.72 3.07 -18.51
N ALA A 118 17.65 2.08 -17.59
CA ALA A 118 18.37 2.05 -16.32
C ALA A 118 18.23 3.32 -15.44
N LYS A 119 17.19 4.13 -15.65
CA LYS A 119 16.99 5.37 -14.90
C LYS A 119 16.35 5.12 -13.55
N LYS A 120 16.88 5.80 -12.52
CA LYS A 120 16.28 5.83 -11.19
C LYS A 120 15.53 7.14 -10.99
N PHE A 121 14.30 7.01 -10.50
CA PHE A 121 13.44 8.12 -10.11
C PHE A 121 13.25 8.08 -8.61
N ASN A 122 13.57 9.18 -7.94
CA ASN A 122 13.20 9.37 -6.54
C ASN A 122 11.73 9.77 -6.49
N LEU A 123 10.99 9.20 -5.54
CA LEU A 123 9.58 9.44 -5.33
C LEU A 123 9.38 10.06 -3.95
N VAL A 124 8.48 11.03 -3.85
CA VAL A 124 8.05 11.62 -2.58
C VAL A 124 6.58 11.31 -2.38
N GLN A 125 6.20 11.03 -1.12
CA GLN A 125 4.80 10.94 -0.75
C GLN A 125 4.18 12.35 -0.78
N LEU A 126 3.03 12.48 -1.42
CA LEU A 126 2.25 13.71 -1.35
C LEU A 126 1.32 13.63 -0.14
N GLU A 127 1.26 14.70 0.66
CA GLU A 127 0.25 14.83 1.70
C GLU A 127 -1.13 15.01 1.05
N GLY A 128 -1.98 14.02 1.24
CA GLY A 128 -3.36 14.05 0.79
C GLY A 128 -4.10 12.92 1.47
N LYS A 129 -5.27 13.21 2.02
CA LYS A 129 -6.26 12.15 2.22
C LYS A 129 -6.54 11.62 0.83
N GLY A 130 -6.13 10.40 0.53
CA GLY A 130 -6.79 9.67 -0.54
C GLY A 130 -8.30 9.87 -0.32
N ALA A 131 -9.06 10.11 -1.39
CA ALA A 131 -10.51 10.02 -1.27
C ALA A 131 -10.85 8.71 -0.53
N LEU A 132 -12.00 8.62 0.14
CA LEU A 132 -12.48 7.37 0.74
C LEU A 132 -12.64 6.32 -0.38
N GLU A 133 -11.53 5.73 -0.77
CA GLU A 133 -11.41 4.75 -1.83
C GLU A 133 -11.27 3.39 -1.15
N ASN A 134 -11.88 2.40 -1.77
CA ASN A 134 -11.74 1.02 -1.34
C ASN A 134 -10.26 0.61 -1.33
N ASP A 135 -9.85 -0.11 -0.30
CA ASP A 135 -8.63 -0.90 -0.27
C ASP A 135 -8.66 -1.92 -1.41
N ARG A 136 -7.51 -2.17 -2.03
CA ARG A 136 -7.43 -3.05 -3.20
C ARG A 136 -6.19 -3.94 -3.16
N TYR A 137 -6.38 -5.18 -3.61
CA TYR A 137 -5.31 -6.16 -3.82
C TYR A 137 -5.40 -6.78 -5.20
N LEU A 138 -4.26 -7.04 -5.82
CA LEU A 138 -4.18 -7.86 -7.02
C LEU A 138 -3.78 -9.29 -6.66
N LEU A 139 -4.74 -10.22 -6.66
CA LEU A 139 -4.53 -11.63 -6.31
C LEU A 139 -4.90 -12.52 -7.49
N HIS A 140 -3.98 -13.40 -7.92
CA HIS A 140 -4.18 -14.29 -9.07
C HIS A 140 -4.67 -13.59 -10.36
N GLY A 141 -4.23 -12.35 -10.60
CA GLY A 141 -4.68 -11.56 -11.77
C GLY A 141 -6.09 -10.99 -11.65
N ALA A 142 -6.72 -11.12 -10.48
CA ALA A 142 -7.98 -10.48 -10.14
C ALA A 142 -7.74 -9.32 -9.17
N LEU A 143 -8.33 -8.17 -9.45
CA LEU A 143 -8.35 -7.01 -8.56
C LEU A 143 -9.49 -7.18 -7.56
N ILE A 144 -9.13 -7.47 -6.33
CA ILE A 144 -10.02 -7.48 -5.17
C ILE A 144 -10.10 -6.06 -4.64
N SER A 145 -11.30 -5.52 -4.43
CA SER A 145 -11.53 -4.20 -3.84
C SER A 145 -12.55 -4.29 -2.71
N PHE A 146 -12.28 -3.68 -1.57
CA PHE A 146 -13.17 -3.67 -0.42
C PHE A 146 -13.00 -2.41 0.43
N ASN A 147 -13.96 -2.09 1.29
CA ASN A 147 -13.88 -0.90 2.13
C ASN A 147 -14.03 -1.31 3.61
N HIS A 148 -13.06 -0.91 4.44
CA HIS A 148 -13.09 -1.18 5.88
C HIS A 148 -14.14 -0.37 6.65
N PHE A 149 -14.57 0.78 6.12
CA PHE A 149 -15.41 1.75 6.83
C PHE A 149 -16.83 1.83 6.29
N ASP A 150 -17.08 1.38 5.06
CA ASP A 150 -18.35 1.63 4.39
C ASP A 150 -18.89 0.39 3.62
N HIS A 151 -20.10 -0.04 3.99
CA HIS A 151 -20.95 -0.99 3.25
C HIS A 151 -20.48 -2.45 3.06
N HIS A 152 -19.47 -2.94 3.77
CA HIS A 152 -19.00 -4.35 3.70
C HIS A 152 -18.85 -4.89 2.25
N LYS A 153 -18.60 -4.02 1.28
CA LYS A 153 -18.69 -4.39 -0.13
C LYS A 153 -17.38 -5.02 -0.58
N LEU A 154 -17.46 -6.22 -1.15
CA LEU A 154 -16.37 -6.91 -1.82
C LEU A 154 -16.62 -6.89 -3.33
N SER A 155 -15.60 -6.48 -4.08
CA SER A 155 -15.59 -6.56 -5.54
C SER A 155 -14.37 -7.36 -6.00
N ILE A 156 -14.54 -8.23 -6.98
CA ILE A 156 -13.46 -8.96 -7.65
C ILE A 156 -13.58 -8.69 -9.14
N GLN A 157 -12.59 -8.01 -9.71
CA GLN A 157 -12.49 -7.76 -11.14
C GLN A 157 -11.42 -8.66 -11.74
N TYR A 158 -11.81 -9.52 -12.68
CA TYR A 158 -10.90 -10.44 -13.36
C TYR A 158 -10.26 -9.78 -14.60
N ALA A 159 -9.17 -10.38 -15.10
CA ALA A 159 -8.44 -9.90 -16.28
C ALA A 159 -9.28 -9.86 -17.56
N ASP A 160 -10.34 -10.69 -17.66
CA ASP A 160 -11.31 -10.69 -18.76
C ASP A 160 -12.38 -9.59 -18.65
N GLY A 161 -12.29 -8.74 -17.62
CA GLY A 161 -13.22 -7.65 -17.36
C GLY A 161 -14.47 -8.06 -16.58
N LYS A 162 -14.67 -9.35 -16.26
CA LYS A 162 -15.79 -9.77 -15.42
C LYS A 162 -15.68 -9.14 -14.03
N LEU A 163 -16.82 -8.67 -13.53
CA LEU A 163 -16.94 -8.06 -12.22
C LEU A 163 -17.87 -8.91 -11.35
N PHE A 164 -17.34 -9.44 -10.26
CA PHE A 164 -18.12 -10.03 -9.19
C PHE A 164 -18.25 -9.02 -8.07
N ASN A 165 -19.47 -8.81 -7.55
CA ASN A 165 -19.73 -7.95 -6.42
C ASN A 165 -20.58 -8.71 -5.40
N THR A 166 -20.19 -8.63 -4.14
CA THR A 166 -20.96 -9.19 -3.02
C THR A 166 -20.80 -8.30 -1.79
N LEU A 167 -21.61 -8.54 -0.78
CA LEU A 167 -21.30 -8.13 0.58
C LEU A 167 -20.40 -9.21 1.20
N LEU A 168 -19.47 -8.78 2.05
CA LEU A 168 -18.69 -9.68 2.89
C LEU A 168 -19.67 -10.44 3.80
N PRO A 169 -19.46 -11.75 4.01
CA PRO A 169 -20.26 -12.51 4.95
C PRO A 169 -20.14 -11.91 6.35
N ALA A 170 -21.23 -12.02 7.12
CA ALA A 170 -21.29 -11.63 8.52
C ALA A 170 -20.38 -12.51 9.39
#